data_AF-A0A939RC02-F1
#
_entry.id   AF-A0A939RC02-F1
#
_cell.length_a   1.000
_cell.length_b   1.000
_cell.length_c   1.000
_cell.angle_alpha   90.00
_cell.angle_beta   90.00
_cell.angle_gamma   90.00
#
_symmetry.space_group_name_H-M   'P 1'
#
loop_
_entity.id
_entity.type
_entity.pdbx_description
1 polymer ?
#
loop_
_entity_poly.entity_id
_entity_poly.type
_entity_poly.pdbx_seq_one_letter_code
_entity_poly.pdbx_strand_id
1 'polypeptide(L)' 'MTTKTEKITEVIFDGYFPKEICEKLKEKLSGQTYMQFEISYSDYCGNCNLCVSTRRPRTSKKELKEHFIFHALWKLAEA' A
#
# COMPACT_ATOMS: atom_id res chain seq x y z
N MET A 1 -13.20 -25.48 -13.82
CA MET A 1 -12.18 -24.48 -13.44
C MET A 1 -12.63 -23.82 -12.16
N THR A 2 -12.06 -24.19 -11.02
CA THR A 2 -12.36 -23.55 -9.73
C THR A 2 -11.64 -22.21 -9.69
N THR A 3 -12.39 -21.11 -9.82
CA THR A 3 -11.89 -19.77 -9.50
C THR A 3 -11.56 -19.75 -8.01
N LYS A 4 -10.29 -20.00 -7.67
CA LYS A 4 -9.78 -19.71 -6.33
C LYS A 4 -9.91 -18.20 -6.15
N THR A 5 -10.85 -17.77 -5.33
CA THR A 5 -10.94 -16.37 -4.90
C THR A 5 -9.60 -16.03 -4.24
N GLU A 6 -8.78 -15.24 -4.92
CA GLU A 6 -7.51 -14.79 -4.37
C GLU A 6 -7.79 -14.01 -3.09
N LYS A 7 -7.18 -14.42 -1.98
CA LYS A 7 -7.35 -13.75 -0.70
C LYS A 7 -6.57 -12.45 -0.74
N ILE A 8 -7.28 -11.33 -0.80
CA ILE A 8 -6.69 -10.00 -0.69
C ILE A 8 -6.46 -9.70 0.80
N THR A 9 -5.23 -9.37 1.16
CA THR A 9 -4.91 -8.80 2.47
C THR A 9 -4.81 -7.29 2.31
N GLU A 10 -5.54 -6.56 3.15
CA GLU A 10 -5.64 -5.10 3.09
C GLU A 10 -5.38 -4.46 4.46
N VAL A 11 -4.69 -3.33 4.46
CA VAL A 11 -4.46 -2.46 5.62
C VAL A 11 -4.72 -1.01 5.22
N ILE A 12 -5.47 -0.31 6.07
CA ILE A 12 -5.70 1.13 5.98
C ILE A 12 -4.74 1.84 6.95
N PHE A 13 -4.11 2.89 6.46
CA PHE A 13 -3.33 3.82 7.25
C PHE A 13 -4.14 5.11 7.38
N ASP A 14 -4.69 5.33 8.57
CA ASP A 14 -5.33 6.57 8.96
C ASP A 14 -4.23 7.57 9.35
N GLY A 15 -4.16 8.71 8.67
CA GLY A 15 -3.01 9.60 8.87
C GLY A 15 -3.10 10.99 8.26
N TYR A 16 -4.19 11.35 7.58
CA TYR A 16 -4.33 12.67 6.94
C TYR A 16 -3.13 12.99 6.03
N PHE A 17 -2.73 12.02 5.20
CA PHE A 17 -1.56 12.17 4.34
C PHE A 17 -1.82 13.22 3.25
N PRO A 18 -0.84 14.08 2.93
CA PRO A 18 -0.93 14.94 1.76
C PRO A 18 -1.07 14.10 0.48
N LYS A 19 -1.97 14.52 -0.40
CA LYS A 19 -2.24 13.84 -1.68
C LYS A 19 -0.98 13.56 -2.49
N GLU A 20 -0.07 14.52 -2.57
CA GLU A 20 1.20 14.40 -3.30
C GLU A 20 2.05 13.24 -2.80
N ILE A 21 2.06 13.01 -1.47
CA ILE A 21 2.78 11.88 -0.88
C ILE A 21 2.10 10.56 -1.25
N CYS A 22 0.77 10.49 -1.20
CA CYS A 22 0.01 9.30 -1.59
C CYS A 22 0.22 8.94 -3.07
N GLU A 23 0.24 9.94 -3.96
CA GLU A 23 0.53 9.76 -5.39
C GLU A 23 1.95 9.25 -5.61
N LYS A 24 2.93 9.88 -4.97
CA LYS A 24 4.35 9.46 -5.05
C LYS A 24 4.56 8.03 -4.55
N LEU A 25 3.91 7.66 -3.43
CA LEU A 25 3.96 6.29 -2.91
C LEU A 25 3.31 5.30 -3.87
N LYS A 26 2.15 5.64 -4.44
CA LYS A 26 1.46 4.80 -5.42
C LYS A 26 2.34 4.54 -6.64
N GLU A 27 2.95 5.58 -7.21
CA GLU A 27 3.82 5.47 -8.39
C GLU A 27 5.06 4.63 -8.11
N LYS A 28 5.73 4.86 -6.97
CA LYS A 28 7.02 4.23 -6.65
C LYS A 28 6.91 2.79 -6.12
N LEU A 29 5.77 2.40 -5.56
CA LEU A 29 5.66 1.13 -4.84
C LEU A 29 4.65 0.15 -5.44
N SER A 30 3.67 0.62 -6.22
CA SER A 30 2.66 -0.27 -6.78
C SER A 30 3.30 -1.24 -7.78
N GLY A 31 3.17 -2.54 -7.53
CA GLY A 31 3.73 -3.60 -8.39
C GLY A 31 5.26 -3.67 -8.48
N GLN A 32 6.01 -2.76 -7.84
CA GLN A 32 7.47 -2.68 -7.97
C GLN A 32 8.23 -3.52 -6.93
N THR A 33 7.53 -4.09 -5.95
CA THR A 33 8.15 -4.88 -4.87
C THR A 33 7.74 -6.35 -4.94
N TYR A 34 8.50 -7.21 -4.27
CA TYR A 34 8.14 -8.63 -4.08
C TYR A 34 6.79 -8.81 -3.35
N MET A 35 6.32 -7.79 -2.64
CA MET A 35 4.99 -7.80 -2.01
C MET A 35 3.85 -7.47 -2.99
N GLN A 36 4.16 -7.01 -4.21
CA GLN A 36 3.19 -6.61 -5.22
C GLN A 36 2.10 -5.72 -4.61
N PHE A 37 2.53 -4.62 -3.98
CA PHE A 37 1.59 -3.71 -3.33
C PHE A 37 0.61 -3.16 -4.38
N GLU A 38 -0.65 -3.10 -4.00
CA GLU A 38 -1.69 -2.31 -4.66
C GLU A 38 -2.01 -1.14 -3.72
N ILE A 39 -1.77 0.09 -4.18
CA ILE A 39 -1.94 1.30 -3.36
C ILE A 39 -3.07 2.14 -3.93
N SER A 40 -4.01 2.48 -3.05
CA SER A 40 -5.07 3.44 -3.29
C SER A 40 -5.14 4.43 -2.13
N TYR A 41 -5.81 5.56 -2.34
CA TYR A 41 -6.04 6.51 -1.26
C TYR A 41 -7.40 7.18 -1.47
N SER A 42 -8.02 7.59 -0.36
CA SER A 42 -9.18 8.48 -0.39
C SER A 42 -8.69 9.92 -0.34
N ASP A 43 -9.43 10.85 -0.94
CA ASP A 43 -9.13 12.29 -0.88
C ASP A 43 -10.30 12.98 -0.18
N TYR A 44 -10.09 13.42 1.06
CA TYR A 44 -11.07 14.21 1.80
C TYR A 44 -10.46 15.57 2.14
N CYS A 45 -10.74 16.57 1.31
CA CYS A 45 -10.20 17.93 1.44
C CYS A 45 -8.66 17.97 1.54
N GLY A 46 -7.95 17.18 0.74
CA GLY A 46 -6.47 17.13 0.75
C GLY A 46 -5.87 16.27 1.85
N ASN A 47 -6.69 15.73 2.75
CA ASN A 47 -6.28 14.75 3.74
C ASN A 47 -6.65 13.35 3.25
N CYS A 48 -5.63 12.55 3.02
CA CYS A 48 -5.82 11.24 2.44
C CYS A 48 -5.63 10.13 3.47
N ASN A 49 -6.50 9.13 3.45
CA ASN A 49 -6.21 7.83 4.05
C ASN A 49 -5.63 6.91 2.98
N LEU A 50 -4.54 6.22 3.32
CA LEU A 50 -3.85 5.33 2.40
C LEU A 50 -4.35 3.90 2.62
N CYS A 51 -4.78 3.25 1.55
CA CYS A 51 -5.11 1.84 1.54
C CYS A 51 -4.02 1.08 0.78
N VAL A 52 -3.45 0.08 1.45
CA VAL A 52 -2.43 -0.81 0.88
C VAL A 52 -2.94 -2.23 0.94
N SER A 53 -2.96 -2.90 -0.20
CA SER A 53 -3.35 -4.29 -0.32
C SER A 53 -2.32 -5.12 -1.07
N THR A 54 -2.45 -6.44 -0.95
CA THR A 54 -1.68 -7.41 -1.73
C THR A 54 -2.51 -8.66 -1.98
N ARG A 55 -2.30 -9.27 -3.14
CA ARG A 55 -2.85 -10.59 -3.51
C ARG A 55 -1.94 -11.74 -3.09
N ARG A 56 -0.80 -11.42 -2.49
CA ARG A 56 0.19 -12.44 -2.13
C ARG A 56 -0.39 -13.40 -1.08
N PRO A 57 -0.39 -14.72 -1.37
CA PRO A 57 -0.96 -15.69 -0.47
C PRO A 57 -0.18 -15.76 0.84
N ARG A 58 -0.91 -16.01 1.93
CA ARG A 58 -0.37 -16.18 3.29
C ARG A 58 0.27 -14.92 3.90
N THR A 59 0.14 -13.75 3.28
CA THR A 59 0.60 -12.50 3.88
C THR A 59 -0.33 -12.05 5.00
N SER A 60 0.23 -11.81 6.18
CA SER A 60 -0.51 -11.27 7.33
C SER A 60 -0.66 -9.75 7.23
N LYS A 61 -1.67 -9.17 7.90
CA LYS A 61 -1.81 -7.70 7.97
C LYS A 61 -0.60 -7.02 8.60
N LYS A 62 0.00 -7.66 9.63
CA LYS A 62 1.20 -7.15 10.30
C LYS A 62 2.38 -7.10 9.34
N GLU A 63 2.63 -8.20 8.63
CA GLU A 63 3.69 -8.30 7.63
C GLU A 63 3.49 -7.29 6.49
N LEU A 64 2.28 -7.18 5.95
CA LEU A 64 1.94 -6.17 4.93
C LEU A 64 2.27 -4.76 5.41
N LYS A 65 1.88 -4.43 6.65
CA LYS A 65 2.10 -3.12 7.25
C LYS A 65 3.60 -2.83 7.44
N GLU A 66 4.35 -3.76 8.03
CA GLU A 66 5.78 -3.61 8.30
C GLU A 66 6.59 -3.46 7.01
N HIS A 67 6.34 -4.32 6.01
CA HIS A 67 7.01 -4.22 4.72
C HIS A 67 6.66 -2.93 3.99
N PHE A 68 5.39 -2.53 4.00
CA PHE A 68 5.00 -1.27 3.37
C PHE A 68 5.74 -0.08 3.99
N ILE A 69 5.77 0.02 5.33
CA ILE A 69 6.47 1.10 6.04
C ILE A 69 7.97 1.11 5.68
N PHE A 70 8.63 -0.05 5.69
CA PHE A 70 10.05 -0.16 5.34
C PHE A 70 10.33 0.38 3.93
N HIS A 71 9.53 -0.04 2.94
CA HIS A 71 9.71 0.41 1.55
C HIS A 71 9.33 1.88 1.36
N ALA A 72 8.27 2.35 2.03
CA ALA A 72 7.84 3.75 1.97
C ALA A 72 8.91 4.69 2.54
N LEU A 73 9.49 4.37 3.70
CA LEU A 73 10.57 5.16 4.29
C LEU A 73 11.78 5.25 3.36
N TRP A 74 12.21 4.13 2.80
CA TRP A 74 13.34 4.09 1.88
C TRP A 74 13.07 4.94 0.61
N LYS A 75 11.90 4.79 -0.01
CA LYS A 75 11.56 5.50 -1.27
C LYS A 75 11.27 6.98 -1.11
N LEU A 76 10.86 7.40 0.09
CA LEU A 76 10.72 8.81 0.44
C LEU A 76 12.05 9.45 0.81
N ALA A 77 12.98 8.72 1.43
CA ALA A 77 14.32 9.21 1.74
C ALA A 77 15.25 9.35 0.52
N GLU A 78 15.02 8.55 -0.53
CA GLU A 78 15.72 8.66 -1.82
C GLU A 78 15.33 9.91 -2.65
N ALA A 79 14.37 10.71 -2.20
CA ALA A 79 13.64 11.67 -3.04
C ALA A 79 13.73 13.11 -2.54
#